data_AF-A0A353DJX4-F1
#
_entry.id   AF-A0A353DJX4-F1
#
_cell.length_a   1.000
_cell.length_b   1.000
_cell.length_c   1.000
_cell.angle_alpha   90.00
_cell.angle_beta   90.00
_cell.angle_gamma   90.00
#
_symmetry.space_group_name_H-M   'P 1'
#
loop_
_entity.id
_entity.type
_entity.pdbx_description
1 polymer ?
#
loop_
_entity_poly.entity_id
_entity_poly.type
_entity_poly.pdbx_seq_one_letter_code
_entity_poly.pdbx_strand_id
1 'polypeptide(L)'
;MKILSRFSDPVKTQGNPKISPSRKITAPKHGHPATRQSPAGNAFFSVLRLTLLLIFSGIITQASAQYGDWKHSGSMYLITTSGGAKLPASALEEDFPLLVRLNRDYFDFSQAKSRGEDIRFSANGNPLTYQIERWDAAEGNADIWVRIPTIKGDDQQAIKVHWGNDKAPSESNGEHVFLTTKGFASVWHLGENLEDATSNNLDGFNRPDKPTNNTTGIIGDAQEFGLNKVLVIRPPGAQPDRRVTCMPSDNADRTMSAWVNPTSFEGRNWAAATIGGWGEPERGQKPNMGLSYLTMTGRGQPRLHLYGFDPRCASPLPRDEWRHIALGVSGDMVRFYVDGILKKTINNNGGMVSKLGTLKTPASTPVDLGDHGNGRGPFNGSLDEVRFESVARSANWIKLCFENQKPLQSLVGPLVQDGDEFSVSESRLVMKEGASVALSAKAGGARKVYWVLQDGDKEEILAVDRFNYTFDAGRVAKNKTVTLQVRAVFESGVKTRIIPVSIQENIPDPAYTLKAPKKWNARDELAISPLISNLAEMSSKGAGDLNYSWKVSGMATINEVGTGKLILKRAQNSGDLTIKLTLDNGGAT
;
A
#
# COMPACT_ATOMS: atom_id res chain seq x y z
N MET A 1 -30.51 20.08 -39.34
CA MET A 1 -30.37 19.55 -40.70
C MET A 1 -30.21 18.03 -40.57
N LYS A 2 -31.26 17.26 -40.89
CA LYS A 2 -31.23 15.78 -41.02
C LYS A 2 -30.58 15.44 -42.35
N ILE A 3 -29.91 14.29 -42.46
CA ILE A 3 -30.05 13.31 -43.57
C ILE A 3 -29.32 12.01 -43.18
N LEU A 4 -30.03 10.90 -43.38
CA LEU A 4 -29.61 9.50 -43.31
C LEU A 4 -28.94 9.08 -44.64
N SER A 5 -28.15 8.01 -44.62
CA SER A 5 -28.32 6.92 -45.60
C SER A 5 -27.66 5.60 -45.17
N ARG A 6 -28.39 4.52 -45.44
CA ARG A 6 -28.01 3.09 -45.37
C ARG A 6 -27.23 2.68 -46.62
N PHE A 7 -26.57 1.52 -46.60
CA PHE A 7 -26.35 0.50 -47.67
C PHE A 7 -25.31 -0.51 -47.11
N SER A 8 -25.25 -1.82 -47.34
CA SER A 8 -26.10 -2.91 -47.87
C SER A 8 -25.22 -4.19 -47.81
N ASP A 9 -25.82 -5.38 -47.63
CA ASP A 9 -25.15 -6.70 -47.73
C ASP A 9 -24.65 -7.02 -49.16
N PRO A 10 -23.78 -8.04 -49.30
CA PRO A 10 -24.25 -9.29 -49.92
C PRO A 10 -23.66 -10.62 -49.36
N VAL A 11 -24.58 -11.53 -49.01
CA VAL A 11 -24.77 -12.97 -49.35
C VAL A 11 -23.62 -13.86 -49.96
N LYS A 12 -23.38 -14.98 -49.24
CA LYS A 12 -23.04 -16.41 -49.57
C LYS A 12 -21.73 -16.85 -50.26
N THR A 13 -21.10 -17.91 -49.69
CA THR A 13 -21.04 -19.30 -50.27
C THR A 13 -20.41 -20.37 -49.34
N GLN A 14 -20.96 -21.61 -49.45
CA GLN A 14 -20.42 -22.97 -49.14
C GLN A 14 -20.06 -23.35 -47.66
N GLY A 15 -20.30 -24.55 -47.13
CA GLY A 15 -20.83 -25.83 -47.61
C GLY A 15 -20.56 -26.94 -46.54
N ASN A 16 -21.52 -27.85 -46.35
CA ASN A 16 -21.65 -28.94 -45.35
C ASN A 16 -20.42 -29.82 -44.98
N PRO A 17 -20.46 -30.48 -43.80
CA PRO A 17 -19.90 -31.82 -43.58
C PRO A 17 -20.98 -32.95 -43.64
N LYS A 18 -20.70 -34.04 -44.37
CA LYS A 18 -21.41 -35.36 -44.34
C LYS A 18 -20.67 -36.29 -43.36
N ILE A 19 -21.28 -36.84 -42.30
CA ILE A 19 -22.10 -38.07 -42.17
C ILE A 19 -21.36 -39.40 -42.51
N SER A 20 -20.95 -40.12 -41.43
CA SER A 20 -21.20 -41.54 -41.01
C SER A 20 -20.95 -42.72 -42.02
N PRO A 21 -21.02 -44.05 -41.68
CA PRO A 21 -21.55 -44.70 -40.45
C PRO A 21 -20.99 -46.09 -39.97
N SER A 22 -21.43 -46.46 -38.75
CA SER A 22 -21.96 -47.77 -38.28
C SER A 22 -21.12 -49.07 -38.13
N ARG A 23 -21.29 -49.72 -36.96
CA ARG A 23 -21.95 -51.05 -36.74
C ARG A 23 -22.00 -51.39 -35.23
N LYS A 24 -23.19 -51.49 -34.61
CA LYS A 24 -24.05 -52.67 -34.31
C LYS A 24 -23.48 -53.68 -33.26
N ILE A 25 -24.03 -53.67 -32.03
CA ILE A 25 -25.07 -54.58 -31.44
C ILE A 25 -24.56 -55.98 -31.06
N THR A 26 -24.62 -56.34 -29.77
CA THR A 26 -25.36 -57.51 -29.21
C THR A 26 -25.13 -57.67 -27.69
N ALA A 27 -26.22 -57.81 -26.93
CA ALA A 27 -26.31 -58.57 -25.66
C ALA A 27 -26.96 -59.95 -26.01
N PRO A 28 -27.06 -61.00 -25.14
CA PRO A 28 -27.80 -60.93 -23.86
C PRO A 28 -27.52 -62.03 -22.76
N LYS A 29 -28.26 -61.91 -21.61
CA LYS A 29 -28.86 -62.98 -20.74
C LYS A 29 -27.92 -63.88 -19.89
N HIS A 30 -28.26 -64.49 -18.73
CA HIS A 30 -29.49 -64.79 -17.95
C HIS A 30 -29.07 -65.29 -16.53
N GLY A 31 -29.96 -65.29 -15.51
CA GLY A 31 -29.90 -66.26 -14.39
C GLY A 31 -30.39 -65.81 -12.99
N HIS A 32 -31.61 -66.21 -12.61
CA HIS A 32 -32.30 -66.13 -11.30
C HIS A 32 -32.14 -67.48 -10.50
N PRO A 33 -32.84 -67.78 -9.38
CA PRO A 33 -32.99 -67.17 -8.03
C PRO A 33 -32.96 -68.26 -6.88
N ALA A 34 -33.36 -67.93 -5.62
CA ALA A 34 -34.08 -68.77 -4.60
C ALA A 34 -33.70 -68.38 -3.14
N THR A 35 -34.56 -67.76 -2.31
CA THR A 35 -35.50 -68.31 -1.26
C THR A 35 -34.80 -69.01 -0.08
N ARG A 36 -35.16 -68.94 1.23
CA ARG A 36 -36.41 -68.64 1.97
C ARG A 36 -36.12 -68.57 3.51
N GLN A 37 -37.07 -67.97 4.26
CA GLN A 37 -37.57 -68.30 5.62
C GLN A 37 -36.90 -67.80 6.93
N SER A 38 -37.81 -67.45 7.84
CA SER A 38 -37.86 -66.70 9.12
C SER A 38 -37.75 -67.60 10.39
N PRO A 39 -38.15 -67.17 11.62
CA PRO A 39 -37.77 -66.04 12.49
C PRO A 39 -37.40 -66.52 13.94
N ALA A 40 -36.96 -65.64 14.85
CA ALA A 40 -37.32 -65.59 16.30
C ALA A 40 -36.29 -64.82 17.14
N GLY A 41 -36.77 -64.10 18.17
CA GLY A 41 -36.01 -63.92 19.42
C GLY A 41 -35.82 -62.50 19.93
N ASN A 42 -36.77 -62.05 20.76
CA ASN A 42 -36.71 -61.00 21.78
C ASN A 42 -35.32 -60.50 22.21
N ALA A 43 -35.14 -59.17 22.32
CA ALA A 43 -35.16 -58.45 23.60
C ALA A 43 -34.66 -56.99 23.47
N PHE A 44 -35.17 -56.13 24.37
CA PHE A 44 -34.67 -54.80 24.76
C PHE A 44 -34.98 -53.58 23.86
N PHE A 45 -36.17 -53.02 24.08
CA PHE A 45 -36.40 -51.57 24.00
C PHE A 45 -35.90 -50.88 25.29
N SER A 46 -34.87 -50.03 25.15
CA SER A 46 -34.53 -48.85 25.99
C SER A 46 -33.03 -48.75 26.19
N VAL A 47 -32.31 -48.10 25.27
CA VAL A 47 -31.30 -47.03 25.53
C VAL A 47 -31.03 -46.36 24.17
N LEU A 48 -31.95 -45.52 23.70
CA LEU A 48 -31.70 -44.63 22.56
C LEU A 48 -31.81 -43.19 23.04
N ARG A 49 -30.83 -42.73 23.82
CA ARG A 49 -30.65 -41.30 24.20
C ARG A 49 -29.39 -41.07 25.05
N LEU A 50 -28.20 -41.56 24.65
CA LEU A 50 -26.95 -41.07 25.27
C LEU A 50 -25.68 -41.21 24.43
N THR A 51 -25.77 -41.19 23.09
CA THR A 51 -24.57 -41.30 22.23
C THR A 51 -24.50 -40.24 21.14
N LEU A 52 -25.41 -39.25 21.14
CA LEU A 52 -25.39 -38.12 20.21
C LEU A 52 -24.99 -36.78 20.87
N LEU A 53 -24.68 -36.76 22.17
CA LEU A 53 -24.16 -35.57 22.87
C LEU A 53 -22.64 -35.55 23.05
N LEU A 54 -21.95 -36.68 22.85
CA LEU A 54 -20.49 -36.79 23.03
C LEU A 54 -19.67 -36.44 21.79
N ILE A 55 -20.27 -36.45 20.59
CA ILE A 55 -19.57 -36.13 19.33
C ILE A 55 -19.63 -34.62 19.02
N PHE A 56 -20.64 -33.90 19.52
CA PHE A 56 -20.72 -32.44 19.37
C PHE A 56 -19.92 -31.66 20.43
N SER A 57 -19.62 -32.27 21.59
CA SER A 57 -18.74 -31.66 22.61
C SER A 57 -17.24 -31.83 22.30
N GLY A 58 -16.86 -32.79 21.44
CA GLY A 58 -15.46 -33.08 21.10
C GLY A 58 -14.82 -32.11 20.10
N ILE A 59 -15.62 -31.40 19.31
CA ILE A 59 -15.11 -30.48 18.26
C ILE A 59 -14.97 -29.05 18.81
N ILE A 60 -15.80 -28.66 19.79
CA ILE A 60 -15.70 -27.36 20.46
C ILE A 60 -14.56 -27.35 21.50
N THR A 61 -14.19 -28.52 22.04
CA THR A 61 -13.15 -28.64 23.09
C THR A 61 -11.71 -28.53 22.56
N GLN A 62 -11.41 -28.92 21.31
CA GLN A 62 -10.03 -28.85 20.80
C GLN A 62 -9.52 -27.41 20.62
N ALA A 63 -10.35 -26.49 20.12
CA ALA A 63 -9.96 -25.09 19.97
C ALA A 63 -9.82 -24.36 21.31
N SER A 64 -10.63 -24.73 22.32
CA SER A 64 -10.49 -24.23 23.68
C SER A 64 -9.26 -24.81 24.41
N ALA A 65 -8.78 -25.98 24.01
CA ALA A 65 -7.63 -26.63 24.62
C ALA A 65 -6.29 -26.05 24.14
N GLN A 66 -6.17 -25.64 22.87
CA GLN A 66 -4.89 -25.18 22.31
C GLN A 66 -4.39 -23.85 22.92
N TYR A 67 -5.31 -22.92 23.21
CA TYR A 67 -4.97 -21.59 23.75
C TYR A 67 -5.44 -21.39 25.19
N GLY A 68 -5.72 -22.47 25.94
CA GLY A 68 -6.25 -22.39 27.31
C GLY A 68 -5.32 -21.71 28.32
N ASP A 69 -4.01 -21.72 28.06
CA ASP A 69 -3.00 -21.05 28.90
C ASP A 69 -2.85 -19.55 28.62
N TRP A 70 -3.50 -19.01 27.57
CA TRP A 70 -3.47 -17.59 27.24
C TRP A 70 -4.54 -16.84 28.04
N LYS A 71 -4.10 -15.85 28.84
CA LYS A 71 -4.98 -15.08 29.73
C LYS A 71 -5.94 -14.16 28.98
N HIS A 72 -5.56 -13.75 27.78
CA HIS A 72 -6.29 -12.78 27.00
C HIS A 72 -6.45 -13.24 25.55
N SER A 73 -7.60 -12.92 24.96
CA SER A 73 -7.83 -13.06 23.53
C SER A 73 -8.79 -12.00 23.04
N GLY A 74 -8.72 -11.70 21.76
CA GLY A 74 -9.62 -10.75 21.11
C GLY A 74 -9.71 -11.01 19.62
N SER A 75 -10.75 -10.47 18.98
CA SER A 75 -10.98 -10.67 17.55
C SER A 75 -10.65 -9.39 16.78
N MET A 76 -10.00 -9.54 15.63
CA MET A 76 -9.85 -8.51 14.61
C MET A 76 -10.53 -9.01 13.33
N TYR A 77 -10.89 -8.11 12.43
CA TYR A 77 -11.61 -8.46 11.21
C TYR A 77 -10.91 -7.91 9.98
N LEU A 78 -10.84 -8.75 8.94
CA LEU A 78 -10.50 -8.34 7.59
C LEU A 78 -11.79 -7.90 6.91
N ILE A 79 -11.85 -6.65 6.45
CA ILE A 79 -13.03 -6.02 5.87
C ILE A 79 -12.77 -5.79 4.37
N THR A 80 -13.31 -6.68 3.53
CA THR A 80 -13.21 -6.58 2.07
C THR A 80 -14.53 -6.11 1.43
N THR A 81 -15.53 -5.75 2.23
CA THR A 81 -16.74 -5.03 1.81
C THR A 81 -16.45 -3.57 1.46
N SER A 82 -17.49 -2.83 1.05
CA SER A 82 -17.40 -1.38 0.77
C SER A 82 -17.01 -0.51 1.98
N GLY A 83 -17.13 -1.03 3.21
CA GLY A 83 -16.68 -0.34 4.43
C GLY A 83 -15.17 -0.48 4.71
N GLY A 84 -14.44 -1.22 3.89
CA GLY A 84 -13.00 -1.46 4.03
C GLY A 84 -12.27 -1.47 2.69
N ALA A 85 -11.41 -2.45 2.48
CA ALA A 85 -10.54 -2.53 1.29
C ALA A 85 -11.30 -2.70 -0.02
N LYS A 86 -12.58 -3.11 0.02
CA LYS A 86 -13.48 -3.32 -1.12
C LYS A 86 -12.87 -4.18 -2.23
N LEU A 87 -13.15 -5.47 -2.18
CA LEU A 87 -12.89 -6.41 -3.27
C LEU A 87 -14.21 -6.89 -3.90
N PRO A 88 -14.20 -7.31 -5.17
CA PRO A 88 -15.36 -7.98 -5.78
C PRO A 88 -15.72 -9.26 -5.03
N ALA A 89 -17.00 -9.60 -4.91
CA ALA A 89 -17.46 -10.82 -4.24
C ALA A 89 -16.87 -12.13 -4.82
N SER A 90 -16.41 -12.12 -6.07
CA SER A 90 -15.75 -13.25 -6.72
C SER A 90 -14.24 -13.35 -6.41
N ALA A 91 -13.67 -12.40 -5.67
CA ALA A 91 -12.25 -12.40 -5.33
C ALA A 91 -11.95 -13.47 -4.27
N LEU A 92 -10.86 -14.19 -4.49
CA LEU A 92 -10.33 -15.20 -3.59
C LEU A 92 -8.81 -15.11 -3.66
N GLU A 93 -8.16 -14.75 -2.55
CA GLU A 93 -6.70 -14.68 -2.44
C GLU A 93 -6.24 -15.70 -1.39
N GLU A 94 -5.18 -16.44 -1.70
CA GLU A 94 -4.69 -17.55 -0.87
C GLU A 94 -3.30 -17.28 -0.32
N ASP A 95 -3.03 -17.70 0.91
CA ASP A 95 -1.71 -17.56 1.56
C ASP A 95 -1.20 -16.09 1.58
N PHE A 96 -2.11 -15.13 1.81
CA PHE A 96 -1.78 -13.70 1.82
C PHE A 96 -1.06 -13.30 3.13
N PRO A 97 0.12 -12.65 3.07
CA PRO A 97 0.78 -12.11 4.25
C PRO A 97 0.11 -10.78 4.66
N LEU A 98 -0.81 -10.88 5.62
CA LEU A 98 -1.56 -9.76 6.17
C LEU A 98 -0.72 -9.01 7.20
N LEU A 99 -0.54 -7.71 7.03
CA LEU A 99 -0.02 -6.83 8.07
C LEU A 99 -1.12 -6.55 9.10
N VAL A 100 -0.89 -7.00 10.33
CA VAL A 100 -1.65 -6.64 11.53
C VAL A 100 -0.86 -5.59 12.30
N ARG A 101 -1.54 -4.48 12.61
CA ARG A 101 -0.98 -3.44 13.49
C ARG A 101 -1.69 -3.51 14.83
N LEU A 102 -0.93 -3.50 15.91
CA LEU A 102 -1.46 -3.34 17.27
C LEU A 102 -1.15 -1.95 17.77
N ASN A 103 -2.07 -1.35 18.52
CA ASN A 103 -1.89 -0.04 19.10
C ASN A 103 -2.45 0.05 20.52
N ARG A 104 -1.82 0.86 21.38
CA ARG A 104 -2.22 1.13 22.77
C ARG A 104 -3.69 1.54 22.97
N ASP A 105 -4.34 2.09 21.94
CA ASP A 105 -5.76 2.45 22.00
C ASP A 105 -6.69 1.25 22.19
N TYR A 106 -6.25 0.03 21.84
CA TYR A 106 -7.05 -1.19 21.94
C TYR A 106 -6.26 -2.44 22.33
N PHE A 107 -4.94 -2.34 22.54
CA PHE A 107 -4.07 -3.42 22.98
C PHE A 107 -3.19 -2.94 24.14
N ASP A 108 -3.31 -3.59 25.30
CA ASP A 108 -2.47 -3.29 26.46
C ASP A 108 -1.15 -4.07 26.39
N PHE A 109 -0.09 -3.38 25.98
CA PHE A 109 1.24 -3.97 25.82
C PHE A 109 1.85 -4.49 27.13
N SER A 110 1.34 -4.08 28.29
CA SER A 110 1.81 -4.61 29.59
C SER A 110 1.32 -6.03 29.87
N GLN A 111 0.31 -6.50 29.13
CA GLN A 111 -0.26 -7.84 29.26
C GLN A 111 0.48 -8.89 28.42
N ALA A 112 1.40 -8.49 27.55
CA ALA A 112 2.21 -9.36 26.72
C ALA A 112 3.68 -9.28 27.15
N LYS A 113 4.49 -10.22 26.67
CA LYS A 113 5.94 -10.20 26.89
C LYS A 113 6.58 -9.01 26.16
N SER A 114 7.75 -8.59 26.63
CA SER A 114 8.41 -7.34 26.21
C SER A 114 8.69 -7.23 24.71
N ARG A 115 8.76 -8.35 23.98
CA ARG A 115 8.93 -8.38 22.51
C ARG A 115 7.79 -9.12 21.81
N GLY A 116 6.64 -9.27 22.47
CA GLY A 116 5.46 -9.96 21.93
C GLY A 116 5.63 -11.47 21.77
N GLU A 117 6.58 -12.10 22.46
CA GLU A 117 6.94 -13.51 22.28
C GLU A 117 5.74 -14.47 22.52
N ASP A 118 4.80 -14.07 23.36
CA ASP A 118 3.60 -14.82 23.71
C ASP A 118 2.39 -14.50 22.82
N ILE A 119 2.52 -13.68 21.77
CA ILE A 119 1.42 -13.43 20.84
C ILE A 119 1.12 -14.71 20.02
N ARG A 120 -0.16 -15.03 19.79
CA ARG A 120 -0.57 -16.07 18.83
C ARG A 120 -1.75 -15.60 17.99
N PHE A 121 -1.82 -16.09 16.77
CA PHE A 121 -2.92 -15.83 15.84
C PHE A 121 -3.65 -17.13 15.50
N SER A 122 -4.96 -17.04 15.33
CA SER A 122 -5.76 -18.18 14.87
C SER A 122 -6.95 -17.75 14.01
N ALA A 123 -7.39 -18.62 13.11
CA ALA A 123 -8.64 -18.47 12.37
C ALA A 123 -9.43 -19.77 12.44
N ASN A 124 -10.71 -19.67 12.82
CA ASN A 124 -11.58 -20.84 13.07
C ASN A 124 -10.95 -21.87 14.02
N GLY A 125 -10.18 -21.41 15.01
CA GLY A 125 -9.47 -22.25 15.98
C GLY A 125 -8.13 -22.82 15.50
N ASN A 126 -7.80 -22.71 14.21
CA ASN A 126 -6.52 -23.19 13.69
C ASN A 126 -5.42 -22.13 13.84
N PRO A 127 -4.18 -22.52 14.22
CA PRO A 127 -3.06 -21.59 14.33
C PRO A 127 -2.70 -20.97 12.98
N LEU A 128 -2.32 -19.70 13.01
CA LEU A 128 -1.77 -18.96 11.88
C LEU A 128 -0.29 -18.67 12.12
N THR A 129 0.52 -18.81 11.07
CA THR A 129 1.94 -18.44 11.13
C THR A 129 2.09 -16.93 11.04
N TYR A 130 3.06 -16.39 11.77
CA TYR A 130 3.26 -14.96 11.88
C TYR A 130 4.74 -14.59 12.02
N GLN A 131 5.07 -13.34 11.72
CA GLN A 131 6.37 -12.72 11.94
C GLN A 131 6.15 -11.37 12.61
N ILE A 132 6.78 -11.16 13.75
CA ILE A 132 6.86 -9.85 14.39
C ILE A 132 7.98 -9.10 13.70
N GLU A 133 7.63 -8.07 12.93
CA GLU A 133 8.61 -7.18 12.32
C GLU A 133 9.05 -6.11 13.31
N ARG A 134 8.07 -5.47 13.97
CA ARG A 134 8.30 -4.44 14.98
C ARG A 134 7.45 -4.70 16.21
N TRP A 135 8.06 -4.55 17.38
CA TRP A 135 7.36 -4.51 18.66
C TRP A 135 7.91 -3.39 19.53
N ASP A 136 7.13 -2.33 19.70
CA ASP A 136 7.49 -1.13 20.43
C ASP A 136 6.46 -0.85 21.52
N ALA A 137 6.63 -1.53 22.65
CA ALA A 137 5.71 -1.43 23.79
C ALA A 137 5.73 -0.03 24.43
N ALA A 138 6.83 0.72 24.31
CA ALA A 138 6.95 2.08 24.83
C ALA A 138 6.09 3.05 24.00
N GLU A 139 6.23 3.02 22.67
CA GLU A 139 5.36 3.78 21.77
C GLU A 139 3.97 3.14 21.58
N GLY A 140 3.75 1.96 22.15
CA GLY A 140 2.49 1.24 22.10
C GLY A 140 2.07 0.92 20.67
N ASN A 141 3.01 0.46 19.85
CA ASN A 141 2.79 0.05 18.46
C ASN A 141 3.50 -1.28 18.16
N ALA A 142 2.89 -2.11 17.33
CA ALA A 142 3.55 -3.29 16.75
C ALA A 142 3.08 -3.53 15.32
N ASP A 143 3.97 -4.06 14.49
CA ASP A 143 3.74 -4.45 13.10
C ASP A 143 4.05 -5.95 12.96
N ILE A 144 3.04 -6.72 12.59
CA ILE A 144 3.09 -8.19 12.58
C ILE A 144 2.52 -8.72 11.28
N TRP A 145 3.30 -9.47 10.53
CA TRP A 145 2.82 -10.19 9.35
C TRP A 145 2.20 -11.51 9.76
N VAL A 146 1.00 -11.80 9.28
CA VAL A 146 0.25 -13.03 9.56
C VAL A 146 -0.18 -13.66 8.24
N ARG A 147 0.19 -14.92 7.99
CA ARG A 147 -0.23 -15.61 6.76
C ARG A 147 -1.68 -16.04 6.88
N ILE A 148 -2.55 -15.46 6.06
CA ILE A 148 -3.97 -15.76 5.99
C ILE A 148 -4.21 -16.79 4.90
N PRO A 149 -4.72 -18.00 5.22
CA PRO A 149 -4.91 -19.06 4.23
C PRO A 149 -5.83 -18.66 3.09
N THR A 150 -6.87 -17.88 3.39
CA THR A 150 -7.86 -17.46 2.39
C THR A 150 -8.49 -16.12 2.77
N ILE A 151 -8.46 -15.16 1.85
CA ILE A 151 -9.20 -13.89 1.90
C ILE A 151 -10.27 -13.91 0.80
N LYS A 152 -11.52 -13.67 1.18
CA LYS A 152 -12.67 -13.57 0.29
C LYS A 152 -13.01 -12.11 0.05
N GLY A 153 -13.48 -11.79 -1.15
CA GLY A 153 -14.00 -10.45 -1.43
C GLY A 153 -15.43 -10.26 -0.93
N ASP A 154 -15.79 -9.00 -0.68
CA ASP A 154 -17.08 -8.60 -0.12
C ASP A 154 -17.49 -9.35 1.16
N ASP A 155 -16.52 -9.56 2.06
CA ASP A 155 -16.67 -10.34 3.29
C ASP A 155 -16.12 -9.59 4.52
N GLN A 156 -16.46 -10.09 5.70
CA GLN A 156 -15.89 -9.68 6.99
C GLN A 156 -15.37 -10.92 7.73
N GLN A 157 -14.07 -11.22 7.58
CA GLN A 157 -13.46 -12.43 8.11
C GLN A 157 -12.77 -12.18 9.44
N ALA A 158 -13.08 -12.98 10.47
CA ALA A 158 -12.45 -12.88 11.77
C ALA A 158 -11.09 -13.58 11.82
N ILE A 159 -10.14 -12.94 12.48
CA ILE A 159 -8.94 -13.56 13.05
C ILE A 159 -8.94 -13.31 14.56
N LYS A 160 -8.41 -14.27 15.34
CA LYS A 160 -8.23 -14.13 16.78
C LYS A 160 -6.77 -13.91 17.12
N VAL A 161 -6.53 -13.00 18.04
CA VAL A 161 -5.24 -12.73 18.69
C VAL A 161 -5.32 -13.27 20.12
N HIS A 162 -4.27 -13.95 20.57
CA HIS A 162 -4.13 -14.45 21.95
C HIS A 162 -2.83 -13.92 22.55
N TRP A 163 -2.84 -13.46 23.80
CA TRP A 163 -1.65 -13.03 24.55
C TRP A 163 -1.76 -13.32 26.07
N GLY A 164 -0.69 -13.07 26.82
CA GLY A 164 -0.64 -13.20 28.28
C GLY A 164 -0.16 -14.56 28.79
N ASN A 165 0.62 -15.29 27.99
CA ASN A 165 1.24 -16.56 28.40
C ASN A 165 2.75 -16.38 28.61
N ASP A 166 3.16 -16.10 29.85
CA ASP A 166 4.55 -15.80 30.22
C ASP A 166 5.55 -16.93 29.90
N LYS A 167 5.08 -18.18 29.92
CA LYS A 167 5.86 -19.39 29.60
C LYS A 167 6.03 -19.64 28.10
N ALA A 168 5.26 -18.97 27.24
CA ALA A 168 5.34 -19.20 25.80
C ALA A 168 6.67 -18.65 25.23
N PRO A 169 7.39 -19.46 24.41
CA PRO A 169 8.48 -18.94 23.58
C PRO A 169 7.92 -18.17 22.38
N SER A 170 8.76 -17.37 21.73
CA SER A 170 8.39 -16.75 20.45
C SER A 170 8.24 -17.80 19.36
N GLU A 171 7.16 -17.70 18.57
CA GLU A 171 6.93 -18.46 17.34
C GLU A 171 7.00 -17.57 16.09
N SER A 172 7.52 -16.34 16.23
CA SER A 172 7.73 -15.43 15.10
C SER A 172 8.68 -16.05 14.07
N ASN A 173 8.21 -16.23 12.84
CA ASN A 173 8.96 -16.87 11.77
C ASN A 173 8.54 -16.35 10.39
N GLY A 174 9.41 -15.53 9.77
CA GLY A 174 9.20 -14.96 8.45
C GLY A 174 9.11 -16.03 7.35
N GLU A 175 9.96 -17.07 7.40
CA GLU A 175 10.00 -18.10 6.35
C GLU A 175 8.66 -18.84 6.23
N HIS A 176 7.94 -18.98 7.34
CA HIS A 176 6.61 -19.60 7.40
C HIS A 176 5.45 -18.64 7.06
N VAL A 177 5.73 -17.33 6.97
CA VAL A 177 4.79 -16.32 6.46
C VAL A 177 4.98 -16.12 4.96
N PHE A 178 6.23 -15.96 4.53
CA PHE A 178 6.62 -15.69 3.14
C PHE A 178 7.17 -16.97 2.49
N LEU A 179 6.26 -17.92 2.23
CA LEU A 179 6.61 -19.25 1.72
C LEU A 179 7.19 -19.18 0.30
N THR A 180 8.41 -19.68 0.12
CA THR A 180 9.04 -19.85 -1.20
C THR A 180 8.23 -20.77 -2.12
N THR A 181 7.54 -21.78 -1.56
CA THR A 181 6.61 -22.67 -2.28
C THR A 181 5.34 -21.98 -2.78
N LYS A 182 5.04 -20.77 -2.28
CA LYS A 182 3.94 -19.90 -2.71
C LYS A 182 4.42 -18.71 -3.55
N GLY A 183 5.67 -18.79 -3.99
CA GLY A 183 6.25 -17.86 -4.95
C GLY A 183 6.94 -16.65 -4.35
N PHE A 184 7.15 -16.55 -3.03
CA PHE A 184 8.00 -15.51 -2.46
C PHE A 184 9.47 -15.85 -2.70
N ALA A 185 10.11 -15.22 -3.68
CA ALA A 185 11.53 -15.47 -3.97
C ALA A 185 12.43 -14.72 -2.99
N SER A 186 12.02 -13.53 -2.55
CA SER A 186 12.65 -12.77 -1.47
C SER A 186 11.72 -11.67 -0.95
N VAL A 187 11.85 -11.35 0.34
CA VAL A 187 11.09 -10.29 1.02
C VAL A 187 12.02 -9.53 1.95
N TRP A 188 12.30 -8.28 1.63
CA TRP A 188 13.09 -7.39 2.47
C TRP A 188 12.20 -6.31 3.08
N HIS A 189 12.02 -6.39 4.40
CA HIS A 189 11.40 -5.31 5.19
C HIS A 189 12.32 -4.07 5.27
N LEU A 190 13.62 -4.23 5.00
CA LEU A 190 14.59 -3.12 5.00
C LEU A 190 14.77 -2.40 6.35
N GLY A 191 14.44 -3.08 7.45
CA GLY A 191 14.88 -2.68 8.80
C GLY A 191 16.38 -2.92 9.04
N GLU A 192 16.85 -2.65 10.26
CA GLU A 192 18.30 -2.59 10.59
C GLU A 192 19.12 -3.83 10.19
N ASN A 193 18.54 -5.03 10.27
CA ASN A 193 19.28 -6.28 9.99
C ASN A 193 19.34 -6.63 8.49
N LEU A 194 18.58 -5.95 7.63
CA LEU A 194 18.54 -6.17 6.17
C LEU A 194 18.24 -7.62 5.74
N GLU A 195 17.63 -8.42 6.61
CA GLU A 195 17.33 -9.84 6.40
C GLU A 195 16.28 -10.05 5.29
N ASP A 196 16.43 -11.14 4.55
CA ASP A 196 15.37 -11.70 3.72
C ASP A 196 14.46 -12.57 4.59
N ALA A 197 13.17 -12.25 4.64
CA ALA A 197 12.22 -12.99 5.45
C ALA A 197 11.84 -14.36 4.87
N THR A 198 12.34 -14.74 3.69
CA THR A 198 12.10 -16.06 3.09
C THR A 198 13.20 -17.06 3.42
N SER A 199 12.91 -18.37 3.29
CA SER A 199 13.92 -19.42 3.48
C SER A 199 15.05 -19.45 2.43
N ASN A 200 15.02 -18.55 1.43
CA ASN A 200 16.16 -18.36 0.54
C ASN A 200 17.29 -17.57 1.20
N ASN A 201 17.02 -16.86 2.30
CA ASN A 201 18.00 -16.11 3.10
C ASN A 201 18.88 -15.19 2.24
N LEU A 202 18.27 -14.47 1.28
CA LEU A 202 18.98 -13.54 0.42
C LEU A 202 19.22 -12.20 1.12
N ASP A 203 19.99 -12.19 2.20
CA ASP A 203 20.18 -11.00 3.02
C ASP A 203 20.90 -9.85 2.29
N GLY A 204 20.58 -8.63 2.72
CA GLY A 204 21.20 -7.40 2.25
C GLY A 204 22.52 -7.11 2.96
N PHE A 205 23.56 -6.83 2.18
CA PHE A 205 24.86 -6.44 2.68
C PHE A 205 25.22 -5.04 2.18
N ASN A 206 25.40 -4.14 3.13
CA ASN A 206 25.98 -2.83 2.85
C ASN A 206 27.42 -2.98 2.36
N ARG A 207 27.77 -2.30 1.27
CA ARG A 207 29.18 -2.15 0.90
C ARG A 207 29.82 -1.13 1.86
N PRO A 208 31.01 -1.42 2.43
CA PRO A 208 31.63 -0.51 3.41
C PRO A 208 31.84 0.93 2.90
N ASP A 209 32.09 1.11 1.60
CA ASP A 209 32.29 2.41 0.96
C ASP A 209 30.99 3.11 0.55
N LYS A 210 29.85 2.41 0.62
CA LYS A 210 28.55 2.82 0.07
C LYS A 210 27.35 2.35 0.92
N PRO A 211 27.35 2.55 2.25
CA PRO A 211 26.27 2.05 3.09
C PRO A 211 24.97 2.82 2.88
N THR A 212 23.84 2.12 2.96
CA THR A 212 22.54 2.73 3.19
C THR A 212 22.43 3.28 4.61
N ASN A 213 21.45 4.16 4.84
CA ASN A 213 21.12 4.63 6.18
C ASN A 213 19.75 4.08 6.59
N ASN A 214 19.61 3.70 7.86
CA ASN A 214 18.29 3.44 8.43
C ASN A 214 17.45 4.73 8.47
N THR A 215 16.16 4.62 8.19
CA THR A 215 15.20 5.74 8.23
C THR A 215 13.81 5.21 8.57
N THR A 216 12.85 6.09 8.87
CA THR A 216 11.46 5.67 9.12
C THR A 216 10.78 5.20 7.83
N GLY A 217 10.22 3.98 7.88
CA GLY A 217 9.51 3.35 6.79
C GLY A 217 8.02 3.68 6.72
N ILE A 218 7.35 3.08 5.74
CA ILE A 218 5.88 2.98 5.70
C ILE A 218 5.39 1.95 6.72
N ILE A 219 6.21 0.92 6.96
CA ILE A 219 6.04 -0.13 7.96
C ILE A 219 7.40 -0.25 8.65
N GLY A 220 7.42 -0.20 9.99
CA GLY A 220 8.68 -0.24 10.72
C GLY A 220 9.72 0.77 10.22
N ASP A 221 10.91 0.26 9.97
CA ASP A 221 12.07 0.99 9.47
C ASP A 221 12.32 0.66 7.99
N ALA A 222 12.94 1.59 7.28
CA ALA A 222 13.28 1.49 5.87
C ALA A 222 14.76 1.83 5.63
N GLN A 223 15.24 1.67 4.39
CA GLN A 223 16.57 2.10 3.99
C GLN A 223 16.54 3.32 3.07
N GLU A 224 17.34 4.33 3.42
CA GLU A 224 17.62 5.49 2.58
C GLU A 224 18.85 5.23 1.68
N PHE A 225 18.59 5.28 0.38
CA PHE A 225 19.56 5.17 -0.71
C PHE A 225 19.95 6.56 -1.26
N GLY A 226 20.93 6.57 -2.16
CA GLY A 226 21.51 7.78 -2.72
C GLY A 226 22.49 7.44 -3.84
N LEU A 227 23.04 8.47 -4.48
CA LEU A 227 23.86 8.32 -5.69
C LEU A 227 25.09 7.38 -5.56
N ASN A 228 25.53 7.12 -4.33
CA ASN A 228 26.65 6.22 -4.03
C ASN A 228 26.25 5.18 -2.95
N LYS A 229 25.00 4.69 -2.94
CA LYS A 229 24.54 3.68 -1.97
C LYS A 229 23.97 2.46 -2.69
N VAL A 230 24.25 1.26 -2.19
CA VAL A 230 23.77 0.00 -2.80
C VAL A 230 23.71 -1.11 -1.75
N LEU A 231 22.65 -1.92 -1.80
CA LEU A 231 22.59 -3.18 -1.07
C LEU A 231 22.94 -4.33 -2.01
N VAL A 232 23.95 -5.09 -1.59
CA VAL A 232 24.36 -6.31 -2.27
C VAL A 232 23.58 -7.46 -1.68
N ILE A 233 22.88 -8.20 -2.52
CA ILE A 233 22.04 -9.31 -2.08
C ILE A 233 22.80 -10.63 -2.29
N ARG A 234 22.88 -11.47 -1.24
CA ARG A 234 23.47 -12.81 -1.30
C ARG A 234 23.13 -13.64 -0.06
N PRO A 235 23.25 -14.98 -0.10
CA PRO A 235 23.18 -15.77 1.12
C PRO A 235 24.29 -15.43 2.12
N PRO A 236 24.02 -15.47 3.44
CA PRO A 236 25.04 -15.38 4.48
C PRO A 236 26.21 -16.35 4.24
N GLY A 237 27.44 -15.85 4.40
CA GLY A 237 28.66 -16.65 4.23
C GLY A 237 29.00 -17.03 2.78
N ALA A 238 28.20 -16.61 1.78
CA ALA A 238 28.53 -16.85 0.38
C ALA A 238 29.81 -16.12 -0.07
N GLN A 239 30.57 -16.80 -0.93
CA GLN A 239 31.71 -16.20 -1.65
C GLN A 239 31.26 -14.96 -2.45
N PRO A 240 32.17 -14.07 -2.89
CA PRO A 240 31.81 -12.80 -3.53
C PRO A 240 31.05 -12.89 -4.87
N ASP A 241 30.65 -14.07 -5.33
CA ASP A 241 29.99 -14.26 -6.63
C ASP A 241 28.52 -13.81 -6.63
N ARG A 242 27.92 -13.53 -5.47
CA ARG A 242 26.59 -12.87 -5.26
C ARG A 242 25.44 -13.52 -6.02
N ARG A 243 25.63 -14.78 -6.40
CA ARG A 243 24.89 -15.40 -7.49
C ARG A 243 23.83 -16.35 -6.92
N VAL A 244 22.57 -16.15 -7.28
CA VAL A 244 21.42 -16.88 -6.70
C VAL A 244 20.64 -17.63 -7.77
N THR A 245 19.96 -18.72 -7.38
CA THR A 245 19.24 -19.62 -8.31
C THR A 245 17.71 -19.59 -8.16
N CYS A 246 17.19 -18.90 -7.14
CA CYS A 246 15.75 -18.84 -6.83
C CYS A 246 14.98 -17.74 -7.59
N MET A 247 15.67 -16.90 -8.37
CA MET A 247 15.03 -15.83 -9.13
C MET A 247 14.38 -16.36 -10.41
N PRO A 248 13.18 -15.86 -10.79
CA PRO A 248 12.49 -16.31 -11.98
C PRO A 248 13.32 -16.11 -13.24
N SER A 249 13.48 -17.18 -14.01
CA SER A 249 14.21 -17.12 -15.27
C SER A 249 13.28 -16.88 -16.45
N ASP A 250 13.88 -16.44 -17.55
CA ASP A 250 13.21 -16.36 -18.84
C ASP A 250 11.88 -15.60 -18.77
N ASN A 251 10.84 -16.03 -19.47
CA ASN A 251 9.51 -15.38 -19.42
C ASN A 251 8.62 -15.95 -18.30
N ALA A 252 9.20 -16.61 -17.28
CA ALA A 252 8.44 -17.10 -16.15
C ALA A 252 7.65 -15.96 -15.49
N ASP A 253 6.48 -16.31 -14.96
CA ASP A 253 5.66 -15.37 -14.22
C ASP A 253 6.44 -14.79 -13.03
N ARG A 254 6.26 -13.50 -12.79
CA ARG A 254 6.91 -12.82 -11.64
C ARG A 254 6.17 -11.56 -11.24
N THR A 255 6.37 -11.17 -9.99
CA THR A 255 5.94 -9.88 -9.44
C THR A 255 7.11 -9.23 -8.73
N MET A 256 7.31 -7.93 -8.95
CA MET A 256 8.25 -7.13 -8.17
C MET A 256 7.48 -5.96 -7.57
N SER A 257 7.58 -5.74 -6.27
CA SER A 257 6.93 -4.62 -5.59
C SER A 257 7.83 -3.95 -4.57
N ALA A 258 7.55 -2.68 -4.29
CA ALA A 258 8.19 -1.91 -3.23
C ALA A 258 7.30 -0.73 -2.85
N TRP A 259 7.43 -0.27 -1.61
CA TRP A 259 7.17 1.11 -1.28
C TRP A 259 8.40 1.94 -1.65
N VAL A 260 8.17 3.09 -2.29
CA VAL A 260 9.24 3.98 -2.76
C VAL A 260 8.94 5.42 -2.36
N ASN A 261 9.96 6.13 -1.86
CA ASN A 261 9.91 7.57 -1.60
C ASN A 261 11.13 8.25 -2.26
N PRO A 262 11.05 8.55 -3.57
CA PRO A 262 12.16 9.08 -4.34
C PRO A 262 12.38 10.57 -4.07
N THR A 263 13.60 10.98 -3.74
CA THR A 263 13.97 12.41 -3.61
C THR A 263 14.38 13.01 -4.96
N SER A 264 14.78 12.16 -5.91
CA SER A 264 15.09 12.56 -7.29
C SER A 264 14.88 11.40 -8.25
N PHE A 265 14.79 11.73 -9.54
CA PHE A 265 14.71 10.74 -10.63
C PHE A 265 15.97 10.74 -11.50
N GLU A 266 17.00 11.49 -11.10
CA GLU A 266 18.21 11.63 -11.90
C GLU A 266 19.01 10.33 -11.89
N GLY A 267 19.18 9.73 -13.06
CA GLY A 267 20.12 8.63 -13.28
C GLY A 267 21.45 9.15 -13.81
N ARG A 268 22.53 8.38 -13.66
CA ARG A 268 23.81 8.69 -14.31
C ARG A 268 23.83 8.05 -15.71
N ASN A 269 23.80 8.89 -16.75
CA ASN A 269 23.76 8.48 -18.16
C ASN A 269 22.43 7.79 -18.55
N TRP A 270 22.49 6.73 -19.37
CA TRP A 270 21.32 6.02 -19.93
C TRP A 270 20.62 5.10 -18.91
N ALA A 271 21.25 4.82 -17.77
CA ALA A 271 20.68 3.99 -16.71
C ALA A 271 19.74 4.84 -15.84
N ALA A 272 18.53 4.35 -15.63
CA ALA A 272 17.52 5.02 -14.82
C ALA A 272 17.62 4.55 -13.35
N ALA A 273 16.98 5.25 -12.41
CA ALA A 273 17.09 4.97 -10.98
C ALA A 273 16.61 3.55 -10.64
N THR A 274 17.39 2.78 -9.89
CA THR A 274 17.18 1.33 -9.69
C THR A 274 16.60 1.03 -8.32
N ILE A 275 15.37 0.52 -8.28
CA ILE A 275 14.82 0.02 -7.01
C ILE A 275 15.47 -1.33 -6.69
N GLY A 276 15.47 -2.23 -7.67
CA GLY A 276 16.19 -3.49 -7.57
C GLY A 276 15.83 -4.46 -8.68
N GLY A 277 16.53 -5.58 -8.71
CA GLY A 277 16.27 -6.64 -9.65
C GLY A 277 17.40 -7.64 -9.72
N TRP A 278 17.32 -8.50 -10.73
CA TRP A 278 18.31 -9.53 -10.96
C TRP A 278 18.75 -9.56 -12.41
N GLY A 279 19.97 -10.01 -12.62
CA GLY A 279 20.52 -10.20 -13.94
C GLY A 279 21.93 -9.64 -14.08
N GLU A 280 22.66 -10.18 -15.05
CA GLU A 280 23.93 -9.62 -15.50
C GLU A 280 23.96 -9.58 -17.03
N PRO A 281 24.46 -8.49 -17.65
CA PRO A 281 24.76 -8.52 -19.07
C PRO A 281 26.03 -9.37 -19.29
N GLU A 282 25.94 -10.43 -20.11
CA GLU A 282 27.13 -11.24 -20.45
C GLU A 282 28.24 -10.36 -21.07
N ARG A 283 29.47 -10.48 -20.55
CA ARG A 283 30.64 -9.78 -21.11
C ARG A 283 30.88 -10.26 -22.54
N GLY A 284 30.71 -9.35 -23.51
CA GLY A 284 31.17 -9.53 -24.89
C GLY A 284 30.12 -10.01 -25.92
N GLN A 285 28.84 -10.19 -25.57
CA GLN A 285 27.77 -10.49 -26.55
C GLN A 285 26.77 -9.33 -26.73
N LYS A 286 26.30 -9.09 -27.97
CA LYS A 286 25.24 -8.12 -28.33
C LYS A 286 23.84 -8.79 -28.41
N PRO A 287 22.79 -8.01 -28.70
CA PRO A 287 21.66 -7.70 -27.81
C PRO A 287 20.68 -8.89 -27.64
N ASN A 288 20.34 -9.30 -26.41
CA ASN A 288 19.14 -10.11 -26.00
C ASN A 288 19.37 -10.88 -24.66
N MET A 289 19.95 -10.31 -23.59
CA MET A 289 20.30 -11.12 -22.40
C MET A 289 20.07 -10.43 -21.04
N GLY A 290 19.44 -11.16 -20.12
CA GLY A 290 19.85 -11.27 -18.72
C GLY A 290 19.20 -10.40 -17.64
N LEU A 291 18.59 -9.25 -17.94
CA LEU A 291 18.14 -8.31 -16.89
C LEU A 291 16.64 -8.38 -16.62
N SER A 292 16.24 -8.37 -15.35
CA SER A 292 14.87 -8.16 -14.86
C SER A 292 14.92 -7.19 -13.70
N TYR A 293 14.80 -5.90 -13.99
CA TYR A 293 14.93 -4.84 -12.98
C TYR A 293 13.73 -3.90 -12.95
N LEU A 294 13.24 -3.63 -11.74
CA LEU A 294 12.32 -2.54 -11.47
C LEU A 294 13.12 -1.25 -11.27
N THR A 295 12.85 -0.28 -12.13
CA THR A 295 13.58 1.00 -12.20
C THR A 295 12.59 2.16 -12.39
N MET A 296 13.09 3.40 -12.35
CA MET A 296 12.32 4.60 -12.61
C MET A 296 13.00 5.45 -13.67
N THR A 297 12.24 5.87 -14.69
CA THR A 297 12.75 6.81 -15.71
C THR A 297 13.11 8.17 -15.10
N GLY A 298 13.87 9.00 -15.82
CA GLY A 298 14.16 10.39 -15.42
C GLY A 298 12.94 11.31 -15.27
N ARG A 299 11.75 10.84 -15.66
CA ARG A 299 10.47 11.53 -15.43
C ARG A 299 9.69 10.97 -14.24
N GLY A 300 10.26 10.03 -13.49
CA GLY A 300 9.60 9.39 -12.35
C GLY A 300 8.61 8.28 -12.70
N GLN A 301 8.62 7.76 -13.93
CA GLN A 301 7.72 6.65 -14.31
C GLN A 301 8.36 5.29 -13.93
N PRO A 302 7.65 4.40 -13.19
CA PRO A 302 8.06 3.02 -13.02
C PRO A 302 8.30 2.32 -14.36
N ARG A 303 9.38 1.55 -14.44
CA ARG A 303 9.87 0.90 -15.66
C ARG A 303 10.42 -0.47 -15.32
N LEU A 304 10.02 -1.47 -16.09
CA LEU A 304 10.72 -2.75 -16.12
C LEU A 304 11.86 -2.60 -17.13
N HIS A 305 13.09 -2.63 -16.65
CA HIS A 305 14.28 -2.55 -17.50
C HIS A 305 14.66 -3.97 -17.94
N LEU A 306 14.40 -4.27 -19.21
CA LEU A 306 14.90 -5.44 -19.92
C LEU A 306 15.76 -4.95 -21.07
N TYR A 307 16.86 -5.64 -21.38
CA TYR A 307 17.76 -5.16 -22.44
C TYR A 307 17.05 -5.16 -23.81
N GLY A 308 16.85 -3.98 -24.39
CA GLY A 308 16.14 -3.82 -25.67
C GLY A 308 14.61 -3.79 -25.55
N PHE A 309 14.07 -3.82 -24.33
CA PHE A 309 12.65 -3.64 -24.05
C PHE A 309 12.45 -2.96 -22.68
N ASP A 310 12.04 -1.69 -22.71
CA ASP A 310 11.92 -0.83 -21.53
C ASP A 310 10.47 -0.37 -21.32
N PRO A 311 9.50 -1.29 -21.10
CA PRO A 311 8.13 -0.89 -20.86
C PRO A 311 8.06 -0.04 -19.59
N ARG A 312 7.28 1.03 -19.68
CA ARG A 312 7.10 2.01 -18.61
C ARG A 312 5.63 2.27 -18.34
N CYS A 313 5.34 2.45 -17.06
CA CYS A 313 4.09 2.98 -16.56
C CYS A 313 3.78 4.34 -17.21
N ALA A 314 2.50 4.66 -17.37
CA ALA A 314 2.08 5.96 -17.89
C ALA A 314 2.24 7.07 -16.84
N SER A 315 1.96 6.76 -15.57
CA SER A 315 1.95 7.73 -14.48
C SER A 315 3.36 8.00 -13.93
N PRO A 316 3.83 9.26 -13.92
CA PRO A 316 4.99 9.63 -13.11
C PRO A 316 4.60 9.61 -11.63
N LEU A 317 5.55 9.26 -10.76
CA LEU A 317 5.40 9.40 -9.31
C LEU A 317 5.81 10.81 -8.85
N PRO A 318 5.23 11.30 -7.75
CA PRO A 318 5.74 12.46 -7.03
C PRO A 318 7.12 12.15 -6.41
N ARG A 319 7.83 13.23 -6.04
CA ARG A 319 9.01 13.15 -5.18
C ARG A 319 8.58 13.33 -3.72
N ASP A 320 9.41 12.85 -2.81
CA ASP A 320 9.27 13.09 -1.37
C ASP A 320 7.91 12.62 -0.80
N GLU A 321 7.31 11.62 -1.45
CA GLU A 321 6.05 10.99 -1.08
C GLU A 321 6.14 9.47 -1.27
N TRP A 322 5.77 8.71 -0.24
CA TRP A 322 5.72 7.26 -0.29
C TRP A 322 4.63 6.77 -1.24
N ARG A 323 5.00 5.92 -2.20
CA ARG A 323 4.09 5.26 -3.14
C ARG A 323 4.34 3.77 -3.19
N HIS A 324 3.27 2.98 -3.21
CA HIS A 324 3.40 1.56 -3.47
C HIS A 324 3.41 1.35 -4.98
N ILE A 325 4.44 0.67 -5.48
CA ILE A 325 4.48 0.27 -6.88
C ILE A 325 4.67 -1.23 -7.00
N ALA A 326 4.06 -1.80 -8.03
CA ALA A 326 4.29 -3.16 -8.41
C ALA A 326 4.34 -3.30 -9.93
N LEU A 327 5.10 -4.27 -10.40
CA LEU A 327 5.02 -4.76 -11.76
C LEU A 327 4.81 -6.27 -11.75
N GLY A 328 4.01 -6.75 -12.69
CA GLY A 328 3.81 -8.18 -12.92
C GLY A 328 4.17 -8.54 -14.36
N VAL A 329 4.89 -9.64 -14.55
CA VAL A 329 5.09 -10.29 -15.85
C VAL A 329 4.31 -11.59 -15.84
N SER A 330 3.48 -11.81 -16.86
CA SER A 330 2.79 -13.08 -17.05
C SER A 330 2.51 -13.33 -18.52
N GLY A 331 2.93 -14.48 -19.03
CA GLY A 331 2.88 -14.78 -20.46
C GLY A 331 3.57 -13.70 -21.30
N ASP A 332 2.82 -13.02 -22.16
CA ASP A 332 3.31 -11.92 -23.00
C ASP A 332 2.95 -10.52 -22.46
N MET A 333 2.57 -10.41 -21.19
CA MET A 333 2.07 -9.18 -20.59
C MET A 333 2.98 -8.65 -19.50
N VAL A 334 3.21 -7.33 -19.53
CA VAL A 334 3.76 -6.55 -18.41
C VAL A 334 2.67 -5.62 -17.89
N ARG A 335 2.40 -5.68 -16.59
CA ARG A 335 1.40 -4.84 -15.91
C ARG A 335 2.08 -3.97 -14.87
N PHE A 336 1.74 -2.68 -14.86
CA PHE A 336 2.22 -1.73 -13.86
C PHE A 336 1.08 -1.29 -12.96
N TYR A 337 1.33 -1.30 -11.66
CA TYR A 337 0.42 -0.88 -10.62
C TYR A 337 1.06 0.25 -9.82
N VAL A 338 0.24 1.25 -9.46
CA VAL A 338 0.62 2.31 -8.53
C VAL A 338 -0.53 2.43 -7.53
N ASP A 339 -0.20 2.35 -6.25
CA ASP A 339 -1.13 2.36 -5.12
C ASP A 339 -2.24 1.31 -5.25
N GLY A 340 -1.84 0.09 -5.63
CA GLY A 340 -2.79 -1.01 -5.82
C GLY A 340 -3.61 -0.95 -7.12
N ILE A 341 -3.53 0.15 -7.88
CA ILE A 341 -4.34 0.37 -9.09
C ILE A 341 -3.53 0.04 -10.34
N LEU A 342 -4.07 -0.82 -11.21
CA LEU A 342 -3.51 -1.10 -12.53
C LEU A 342 -3.49 0.20 -13.35
N LYS A 343 -2.29 0.68 -13.70
CA LYS A 343 -2.10 1.89 -14.52
C LYS A 343 -1.88 1.57 -15.98
N LYS A 344 -1.29 0.41 -16.29
CA LYS A 344 -0.96 0.05 -17.68
C LYS A 344 -0.75 -1.44 -17.84
N THR A 345 -1.26 -1.98 -18.94
CA THR A 345 -0.91 -3.29 -19.48
C THR A 345 -0.19 -3.09 -20.80
N ILE A 346 0.91 -3.81 -21.01
CA ILE A 346 1.69 -3.82 -22.24
C ILE A 346 1.78 -5.27 -22.71
N ASN A 347 1.46 -5.54 -23.98
CA ASN A 347 1.39 -6.89 -24.56
C ASN A 347 1.83 -6.92 -26.05
N ASN A 348 1.92 -8.11 -26.66
CA ASN A 348 2.43 -8.30 -28.02
C ASN A 348 1.44 -7.99 -29.17
N ASN A 349 0.37 -7.22 -28.95
CA ASN A 349 -0.56 -6.88 -30.03
C ASN A 349 0.03 -5.84 -31.01
N GLY A 350 0.75 -6.32 -32.02
CA GLY A 350 0.88 -5.69 -33.34
C GLY A 350 1.59 -4.33 -33.44
N GLY A 351 2.43 -3.93 -32.48
CA GLY A 351 3.30 -2.76 -32.70
C GLY A 351 4.11 -2.21 -31.53
N MET A 352 3.74 -2.48 -30.27
CA MET A 352 4.49 -1.95 -29.09
C MET A 352 5.40 -2.97 -28.42
N VAL A 353 5.19 -4.27 -28.64
CA VAL A 353 6.06 -5.33 -28.14
C VAL A 353 6.20 -6.37 -29.24
N SER A 354 7.36 -6.43 -29.88
CA SER A 354 7.74 -7.52 -30.79
C SER A 354 8.59 -8.58 -30.09
N LYS A 355 8.95 -8.33 -28.81
CA LYS A 355 9.89 -9.11 -28.01
C LYS A 355 9.64 -8.91 -26.51
N LEU A 356 8.68 -9.61 -25.91
CA LEU A 356 9.12 -10.42 -24.77
C LEU A 356 9.89 -11.58 -25.40
N GLY A 357 11.14 -11.30 -25.82
CA GLY A 357 12.00 -12.34 -26.34
C GLY A 357 12.18 -13.43 -25.28
N THR A 358 12.84 -14.53 -25.59
CA THR A 358 13.37 -15.40 -24.53
C THR A 358 14.30 -14.53 -23.69
N LEU A 359 13.80 -14.01 -22.56
CA LEU A 359 14.67 -13.62 -21.47
C LEU A 359 15.59 -14.82 -21.27
N LYS A 360 16.89 -14.59 -21.27
CA LYS A 360 17.91 -15.60 -20.99
C LYS A 360 18.64 -15.13 -19.76
N THR A 361 17.99 -15.32 -18.62
CA THR A 361 18.63 -15.13 -17.32
C THR A 361 19.31 -16.45 -17.00
N PRO A 362 20.62 -16.48 -16.74
CA PRO A 362 21.29 -17.72 -16.38
C PRO A 362 20.64 -18.32 -15.13
N ALA A 363 20.71 -19.64 -14.98
CA ALA A 363 20.20 -20.35 -13.80
C ALA A 363 20.78 -19.83 -12.47
N SER A 364 21.86 -19.05 -12.53
CA SER A 364 22.42 -18.31 -11.41
C SER A 364 22.68 -16.85 -11.82
N THR A 365 22.19 -15.89 -11.02
CA THR A 365 22.24 -14.47 -11.35
C THR A 365 22.57 -13.58 -10.14
N PRO A 366 23.28 -12.45 -10.32
CA PRO A 366 23.36 -11.42 -9.29
C PRO A 366 21.99 -10.80 -9.01
N VAL A 367 21.81 -10.35 -7.77
CA VAL A 367 20.67 -9.55 -7.29
C VAL A 367 21.22 -8.34 -6.56
N ASP A 368 20.65 -7.17 -6.80
CA ASP A 368 21.04 -5.94 -6.12
C ASP A 368 19.81 -5.05 -5.90
N LEU A 369 19.83 -4.27 -4.82
CA LEU A 369 18.86 -3.19 -4.55
C LEU A 369 19.56 -1.83 -4.56
N GLY A 370 18.87 -0.82 -5.07
CA GLY A 370 19.36 0.55 -5.10
C GLY A 370 20.32 0.89 -6.24
N ASP A 371 20.98 -0.08 -6.88
CA ASP A 371 21.81 0.13 -8.09
C ASP A 371 21.99 -1.22 -8.81
N HIS A 372 22.23 -1.20 -10.12
CA HIS A 372 22.62 -2.37 -10.92
C HIS A 372 24.09 -2.79 -10.69
N GLY A 373 24.65 -2.51 -9.50
CA GLY A 373 26.03 -2.80 -9.11
C GLY A 373 27.14 -2.07 -9.90
N ASN A 374 26.80 -1.22 -10.87
CA ASN A 374 27.72 -0.60 -11.83
C ASN A 374 27.86 0.94 -11.68
N GLY A 375 27.16 1.55 -10.72
CA GLY A 375 27.24 2.98 -10.40
C GLY A 375 26.53 3.89 -11.41
N ARG A 376 25.75 3.34 -12.35
CA ARG A 376 25.13 4.12 -13.43
C ARG A 376 23.66 4.44 -13.15
N GLY A 377 22.93 3.60 -12.43
CA GLY A 377 21.51 3.82 -12.16
C GLY A 377 21.15 3.88 -10.68
N PRO A 378 21.89 4.59 -9.81
CA PRO A 378 21.60 4.57 -8.38
C PRO A 378 20.22 5.19 -8.11
N PHE A 379 19.44 4.57 -7.22
CA PHE A 379 18.24 5.15 -6.67
C PHE A 379 18.59 6.16 -5.57
N ASN A 380 17.80 7.22 -5.50
CA ASN A 380 17.98 8.29 -4.53
C ASN A 380 16.64 8.58 -3.85
N GLY A 381 16.60 8.34 -2.55
CA GLY A 381 15.36 8.30 -1.76
C GLY A 381 15.29 7.06 -0.87
N SER A 382 14.13 6.80 -0.30
CA SER A 382 13.91 5.68 0.61
C SER A 382 13.16 4.54 -0.06
N LEU A 383 13.52 3.30 0.28
CA LEU A 383 12.84 2.07 -0.13
C LEU A 383 12.40 1.30 1.10
N ASP A 384 11.23 0.69 1.00
CA ASP A 384 10.65 -0.14 2.05
C ASP A 384 9.86 -1.30 1.41
N GLU A 385 9.71 -2.41 2.12
CA GLU A 385 8.91 -3.58 1.73
C GLU A 385 9.19 -4.09 0.31
N VAL A 386 10.47 -4.27 -0.03
CA VAL A 386 10.88 -4.74 -1.35
C VAL A 386 10.63 -6.25 -1.44
N ARG A 387 9.84 -6.68 -2.44
CA ARG A 387 9.48 -8.09 -2.66
C ARG A 387 9.73 -8.50 -4.09
N PHE A 388 10.39 -9.63 -4.28
CA PHE A 388 10.46 -10.33 -5.55
C PHE A 388 9.76 -11.68 -5.44
N GLU A 389 8.91 -11.97 -6.42
CA GLU A 389 8.03 -13.12 -6.38
C GLU A 389 8.06 -13.85 -7.72
N SER A 390 8.07 -15.18 -7.69
CA SER A 390 8.10 -16.08 -8.86
C SER A 390 6.72 -16.44 -9.40
N VAL A 391 5.73 -15.61 -9.08
CA VAL A 391 4.34 -15.75 -9.52
C VAL A 391 3.82 -14.39 -9.97
N ALA A 392 2.88 -14.39 -10.90
CA ALA A 392 2.15 -13.20 -11.30
C ALA A 392 0.98 -12.98 -10.34
N ARG A 393 1.13 -12.01 -9.43
CA ARG A 393 0.08 -11.69 -8.45
C ARG A 393 -1.12 -11.04 -9.13
N SER A 394 -2.32 -11.35 -8.62
CA SER A 394 -3.57 -10.84 -9.15
C SER A 394 -3.69 -9.33 -8.91
N ALA A 395 -4.57 -8.63 -9.65
CA ALA A 395 -4.85 -7.23 -9.38
C ALA A 395 -5.45 -7.01 -7.97
N ASN A 396 -6.23 -7.97 -7.47
CA ASN A 396 -6.80 -7.92 -6.13
C ASN A 396 -5.73 -8.11 -5.05
N TRP A 397 -4.76 -8.99 -5.25
CA TRP A 397 -3.59 -9.16 -4.38
C TRP A 397 -2.82 -7.84 -4.25
N ILE A 398 -2.46 -7.22 -5.38
CA ILE A 398 -1.71 -5.96 -5.39
C ILE A 398 -2.51 -4.82 -4.74
N LYS A 399 -3.84 -4.81 -4.92
CA LYS A 399 -4.73 -3.90 -4.21
C LYS A 399 -4.73 -4.16 -2.70
N LEU A 400 -4.82 -5.41 -2.25
CA LEU A 400 -4.76 -5.75 -0.83
C LEU A 400 -3.44 -5.33 -0.20
N CYS A 401 -2.30 -5.54 -0.86
CA CYS A 401 -1.01 -5.04 -0.37
C CYS A 401 -1.08 -3.54 -0.07
N PHE A 402 -1.55 -2.72 -1.02
CA PHE A 402 -1.67 -1.27 -0.79
C PHE A 402 -2.68 -0.91 0.31
N GLU A 403 -3.88 -1.47 0.27
CA GLU A 403 -4.95 -1.15 1.23
C GLU A 403 -4.64 -1.58 2.66
N ASN A 404 -3.78 -2.59 2.83
CA ASN A 404 -3.34 -3.09 4.12
C ASN A 404 -2.11 -2.36 4.65
N GLN A 405 -1.17 -2.01 3.77
CA GLN A 405 0.14 -1.48 4.16
C GLN A 405 0.15 0.04 4.33
N LYS A 406 -0.71 0.80 3.63
CA LYS A 406 -0.72 2.28 3.75
C LYS A 406 -1.05 2.74 5.18
N PRO A 407 -0.61 3.93 5.64
CA PRO A 407 -0.85 4.40 7.02
C PRO A 407 -2.33 4.45 7.42
N LEU A 408 -3.20 4.95 6.53
CA LEU A 408 -4.66 4.96 6.70
C LEU A 408 -5.30 3.70 6.10
N GLN A 409 -4.81 2.52 6.52
CA GLN A 409 -5.24 1.23 5.98
C GLN A 409 -6.74 0.98 6.17
N SER A 410 -7.32 0.24 5.23
CA SER A 410 -8.76 -0.03 5.15
C SER A 410 -9.12 -1.51 5.33
N LEU A 411 -8.12 -2.40 5.41
CA LEU A 411 -8.34 -3.85 5.39
C LEU A 411 -8.61 -4.43 6.79
N VAL A 412 -7.86 -4.06 7.82
CA VAL A 412 -7.91 -4.70 9.14
C VAL A 412 -8.54 -3.76 10.17
N GLY A 413 -9.38 -4.28 11.06
CA GLY A 413 -9.95 -3.54 12.20
C GLY A 413 -9.04 -3.44 13.41
N PRO A 414 -9.42 -2.66 14.45
CA PRO A 414 -8.82 -2.79 15.77
C PRO A 414 -9.20 -4.14 16.40
N LEU A 415 -8.64 -4.44 17.58
CA LEU A 415 -9.27 -5.42 18.46
C LEU A 415 -10.69 -4.93 18.79
N VAL A 416 -11.67 -5.78 18.49
CA VAL A 416 -13.09 -5.43 18.71
C VAL A 416 -13.31 -5.26 20.21
N GLN A 417 -13.76 -4.07 20.60
CA GLN A 417 -14.14 -3.75 21.97
C GLN A 417 -15.48 -4.40 22.32
N ASP A 418 -15.63 -4.81 23.57
CA ASP A 418 -16.89 -5.36 24.07
C ASP A 418 -18.02 -4.30 24.09
N GLY A 419 -19.27 -4.79 24.12
CA GLY A 419 -20.48 -3.96 24.14
C GLY A 419 -20.97 -3.57 22.75
N ASP A 420 -21.98 -2.70 22.71
CA ASP A 420 -22.66 -2.25 21.48
C ASP A 420 -22.81 -0.71 21.41
N GLU A 421 -22.24 0.01 22.38
CA GLU A 421 -22.32 1.46 22.46
C GLU A 421 -21.58 2.11 21.28
N PHE A 422 -22.29 3.00 20.56
CA PHE A 422 -21.70 3.84 19.53
C PHE A 422 -22.02 5.33 19.76
N SER A 423 -21.06 6.03 20.34
CA SER A 423 -21.18 7.43 20.76
C SER A 423 -19.87 8.19 20.52
N VAL A 424 -19.94 9.51 20.51
CA VAL A 424 -18.79 10.41 20.43
C VAL A 424 -18.95 11.50 21.48
N SER A 425 -17.83 11.99 22.02
CA SER A 425 -17.81 12.95 23.14
C SER A 425 -18.56 14.25 22.85
N GLU A 426 -18.56 14.69 21.59
CA GLU A 426 -19.15 15.96 21.17
C GLU A 426 -20.15 15.76 20.03
N SER A 427 -21.27 16.47 20.09
CA SER A 427 -22.30 16.45 19.04
C SER A 427 -22.22 17.65 18.09
N ARG A 428 -21.51 18.72 18.49
CA ARG A 428 -21.24 19.93 17.71
C ARG A 428 -20.03 20.64 18.30
N LEU A 429 -19.28 21.34 17.45
CA LEU A 429 -18.15 22.17 17.86
C LEU A 429 -18.29 23.60 17.32
N VAL A 430 -17.87 24.58 18.14
CA VAL A 430 -17.61 25.96 17.70
C VAL A 430 -16.21 26.30 18.16
N MET A 431 -15.32 26.57 17.22
CA MET A 431 -13.89 26.71 17.48
C MET A 431 -13.35 27.93 16.73
N LYS A 432 -12.30 28.55 17.27
CA LYS A 432 -11.51 29.52 16.51
C LYS A 432 -10.57 28.77 15.57
N GLU A 433 -10.21 29.37 14.46
CA GLU A 433 -9.15 28.85 13.60
C GLU A 433 -7.84 28.61 14.39
N GLY A 434 -7.08 27.60 13.99
CA GLY A 434 -5.85 27.15 14.65
C GLY A 434 -6.05 26.49 16.02
N ALA A 435 -7.28 26.43 16.53
CA ALA A 435 -7.56 25.69 17.76
C ALA A 435 -7.67 24.19 17.49
N SER A 436 -7.31 23.39 18.49
CA SER A 436 -7.47 21.94 18.48
C SER A 436 -8.38 21.47 19.62
N VAL A 437 -9.07 20.35 19.41
CA VAL A 437 -9.92 19.70 20.43
C VAL A 437 -9.70 18.19 20.42
N ALA A 438 -9.55 17.60 21.60
CA ALA A 438 -9.50 16.16 21.77
C ALA A 438 -10.93 15.59 21.77
N LEU A 439 -11.17 14.56 20.97
CA LEU A 439 -12.44 13.86 20.84
C LEU A 439 -12.25 12.39 21.14
N SER A 440 -13.25 11.78 21.78
CA SER A 440 -13.27 10.34 22.04
C SER A 440 -14.51 9.71 21.44
N ALA A 441 -14.35 8.56 20.79
CA ALA A 441 -15.43 7.73 20.29
C ALA A 441 -15.49 6.42 21.08
N LYS A 442 -16.70 5.99 21.42
CA LYS A 442 -16.96 4.60 21.83
C LYS A 442 -17.59 3.87 20.66
N ALA A 443 -17.09 2.69 20.36
CA ALA A 443 -17.61 1.86 19.27
C ALA A 443 -17.50 0.37 19.62
N GLY A 444 -18.17 -0.05 20.70
CA GLY A 444 -18.24 -1.44 21.11
C GLY A 444 -18.85 -2.30 20.00
N GLY A 445 -18.20 -3.42 19.65
CA GLY A 445 -18.60 -4.31 18.56
C GLY A 445 -18.20 -3.82 17.17
N ALA A 446 -17.57 -2.65 17.03
CA ALA A 446 -17.11 -2.16 15.73
C ALA A 446 -15.90 -2.98 15.24
N ARG A 447 -15.98 -3.41 13.98
CA ARG A 447 -14.96 -4.15 13.25
C ARG A 447 -14.00 -3.25 12.47
N LYS A 448 -14.29 -1.96 12.35
CA LYS A 448 -13.42 -0.91 11.77
C LYS A 448 -13.92 0.46 12.20
N VAL A 449 -13.02 1.42 12.44
CA VAL A 449 -13.39 2.80 12.81
C VAL A 449 -12.65 3.80 11.93
N TYR A 450 -13.34 4.88 11.54
CA TYR A 450 -12.79 5.98 10.74
C TYR A 450 -13.19 7.33 11.34
N TRP A 451 -12.23 8.25 11.40
CA TRP A 451 -12.48 9.68 11.51
C TRP A 451 -12.40 10.29 10.11
N VAL A 452 -13.46 10.99 9.71
CA VAL A 452 -13.61 11.52 8.35
C VAL A 452 -13.99 12.99 8.40
N LEU A 453 -13.21 13.84 7.75
CA LEU A 453 -13.56 15.24 7.52
C LEU A 453 -14.31 15.37 6.21
N GLN A 454 -15.47 16.01 6.27
CA GLN A 454 -16.23 16.44 5.11
C GLN A 454 -16.19 17.98 5.04
N ASP A 455 -15.63 18.49 3.95
CA ASP A 455 -15.53 19.90 3.63
C ASP A 455 -16.15 20.17 2.25
N GLY A 456 -17.40 20.65 2.25
CA GLY A 456 -18.21 20.71 1.02
C GLY A 456 -18.36 19.30 0.43
N ASP A 457 -17.93 19.13 -0.83
CA ASP A 457 -17.94 17.83 -1.53
C ASP A 457 -16.66 17.00 -1.29
N LYS A 458 -15.62 17.58 -0.66
CA LYS A 458 -14.36 16.90 -0.38
C LYS A 458 -14.49 16.05 0.88
N GLU A 459 -14.20 14.77 0.75
CA GLU A 459 -14.07 13.84 1.88
C GLU A 459 -12.60 13.49 2.11
N GLU A 460 -12.19 13.46 3.36
CA GLU A 460 -10.83 13.12 3.78
C GLU A 460 -10.84 12.20 5.00
N ILE A 461 -10.16 11.05 4.91
CA ILE A 461 -9.95 10.18 6.07
C ILE A 461 -8.82 10.76 6.89
N LEU A 462 -9.08 11.08 8.15
CA LEU A 462 -8.14 11.70 9.07
C LEU A 462 -7.40 10.67 9.93
N ALA A 463 -8.13 9.63 10.37
CA ALA A 463 -7.58 8.56 11.19
C ALA A 463 -8.39 7.28 11.03
N VAL A 464 -7.73 6.14 11.24
CA VAL A 464 -8.35 4.82 11.22
C VAL A 464 -8.04 4.07 12.51
N ASP A 465 -9.03 3.35 13.03
CA ASP A 465 -8.91 2.49 14.21
C ASP A 465 -8.39 3.22 15.46
N ARG A 466 -8.71 4.52 15.54
CA ARG A 466 -8.44 5.39 16.68
C ARG A 466 -9.73 5.66 17.44
N PHE A 467 -9.74 5.40 18.74
CA PHE A 467 -10.85 5.75 19.62
C PHE A 467 -10.71 7.16 20.20
N ASN A 468 -9.50 7.73 20.14
CA ASN A 468 -9.22 9.11 20.50
C ASN A 468 -8.63 9.83 19.28
N TYR A 469 -9.09 11.04 19.00
CA TYR A 469 -8.60 11.84 17.87
C TYR A 469 -8.57 13.31 18.25
N THR A 470 -7.46 13.99 17.96
CA THR A 470 -7.37 15.44 18.11
C THR A 470 -7.70 16.09 16.78
N PHE A 471 -8.82 16.79 16.72
CA PHE A 471 -9.21 17.58 15.56
C PHE A 471 -8.57 18.96 15.63
N ASP A 472 -7.77 19.31 14.64
CA ASP A 472 -7.22 20.65 14.42
C ASP A 472 -8.10 21.38 13.39
N ALA A 473 -8.62 22.55 13.78
CA ALA A 473 -9.43 23.39 12.90
C ALA A 473 -8.62 23.97 11.73
N GLY A 474 -7.30 24.06 11.86
CA GLY A 474 -6.43 24.69 10.87
C GLY A 474 -6.78 26.16 10.64
N ARG A 475 -6.19 26.75 9.60
CA ARG A 475 -6.40 28.15 9.21
C ARG A 475 -7.55 28.28 8.20
N VAL A 476 -8.38 29.30 8.34
CA VAL A 476 -9.48 29.60 7.40
C VAL A 476 -9.47 31.07 7.01
N ALA A 477 -9.79 31.39 5.75
CA ALA A 477 -9.84 32.78 5.28
C ALA A 477 -11.15 33.51 5.61
N LYS A 478 -12.13 32.79 6.16
CA LYS A 478 -13.43 33.29 6.61
C LYS A 478 -14.10 32.25 7.50
N ASN A 479 -15.11 32.66 8.26
CA ASN A 479 -15.96 31.74 9.00
C ASN A 479 -16.46 30.61 8.08
N LYS A 480 -16.24 29.37 8.52
CA LYS A 480 -16.49 28.17 7.74
C LYS A 480 -17.18 27.12 8.58
N THR A 481 -18.00 26.29 7.94
CA THR A 481 -18.55 25.09 8.57
C THR A 481 -18.03 23.87 7.83
N VAL A 482 -17.47 22.93 8.59
CA VAL A 482 -17.09 21.60 8.11
C VAL A 482 -17.83 20.57 8.94
N THR A 483 -17.81 19.31 8.50
CA THR A 483 -18.43 18.22 9.23
C THR A 483 -17.39 17.16 9.54
N LEU A 484 -17.16 16.89 10.82
CA LEU A 484 -16.39 15.74 11.26
C LEU A 484 -17.34 14.54 11.44
N GLN A 485 -16.94 13.38 10.96
CA GLN A 485 -17.73 12.15 11.06
C GLN A 485 -16.91 11.06 11.74
N VAL A 486 -17.55 10.32 12.64
CA VAL A 486 -17.04 9.02 13.11
C VAL A 486 -17.85 7.96 12.42
N ARG A 487 -17.21 7.14 11.58
CA ARG A 487 -17.84 5.99 10.91
C ARG A 487 -17.33 4.71 11.53
N ALA A 488 -18.23 3.80 11.87
CA ALA A 488 -17.88 2.49 12.41
C ALA A 488 -18.56 1.39 11.60
N VAL A 489 -17.78 0.41 11.17
CA VAL A 489 -18.28 -0.78 10.46
C VAL A 489 -18.62 -1.84 11.49
N PHE A 490 -19.88 -2.25 11.56
CA PHE A 490 -20.36 -3.36 12.36
C PHE A 490 -20.70 -4.55 11.45
N GLU A 491 -20.98 -5.69 12.07
CA GLU A 491 -21.59 -6.82 11.37
C GLU A 491 -22.88 -6.44 10.63
N SER A 492 -23.71 -5.62 11.27
CA SER A 492 -24.99 -5.17 10.73
C SER A 492 -24.87 -4.08 9.67
N GLY A 493 -23.66 -3.60 9.38
CA GLY A 493 -23.41 -2.48 8.45
C GLY A 493 -22.74 -1.28 9.11
N VAL A 494 -22.68 -0.16 8.39
CA VAL A 494 -21.96 1.05 8.81
C VAL A 494 -22.89 1.97 9.61
N LYS A 495 -22.43 2.45 10.77
CA LYS A 495 -23.07 3.55 11.50
C LYS A 495 -22.17 4.78 11.46
N THR A 496 -22.79 5.96 11.43
CA THR A 496 -22.08 7.24 11.38
C THR A 496 -22.59 8.20 12.45
N ARG A 497 -21.69 8.82 13.20
CA ARG A 497 -21.95 10.01 14.02
C ARG A 497 -21.41 11.24 13.30
N ILE A 498 -22.17 12.32 13.34
CA ILE A 498 -21.90 13.56 12.62
C ILE A 498 -21.71 14.65 13.66
N ILE A 499 -20.63 15.41 13.52
CA ILE A 499 -20.25 16.53 14.39
C ILE A 499 -20.07 17.75 13.49
N PRO A 500 -21.09 18.62 13.38
CA PRO A 500 -20.93 19.90 12.70
C PRO A 500 -19.90 20.76 13.45
N VAL A 501 -18.93 21.31 12.73
CA VAL A 501 -17.87 22.16 13.28
C VAL A 501 -17.95 23.53 12.63
N SER A 502 -18.24 24.55 13.43
CA SER A 502 -18.15 25.95 13.00
C SER A 502 -16.79 26.52 13.38
N ILE A 503 -15.98 26.82 12.38
CA ILE A 503 -14.64 27.41 12.54
C ILE A 503 -14.77 28.91 12.30
N GLN A 504 -14.35 29.70 13.30
CA GLN A 504 -14.37 31.14 13.26
C GLN A 504 -13.00 31.67 12.83
N GLU A 505 -12.98 32.46 11.75
CA GLU A 505 -11.82 33.27 11.41
C GLU A 505 -11.60 34.29 12.53
N ASN A 506 -10.35 34.39 12.98
CA ASN A 506 -9.93 35.29 14.04
C ASN A 506 -8.58 35.98 13.71
N ILE A 507 -7.95 35.61 12.61
CA ILE A 507 -6.68 36.11 12.13
C ILE A 507 -6.93 36.83 10.80
N PRO A 508 -6.83 38.16 10.76
CA PRO A 508 -7.15 38.92 9.55
C PRO A 508 -6.17 38.61 8.42
N ASP A 509 -6.65 38.73 7.17
CA ASP A 509 -5.81 38.68 5.98
C ASP A 509 -4.72 39.78 5.99
N PRO A 510 -3.57 39.56 5.32
CA PRO A 510 -2.51 40.55 5.23
C PRO A 510 -2.99 41.83 4.53
N ALA A 511 -3.05 42.93 5.28
CA ALA A 511 -3.29 44.26 4.74
C ALA A 511 -1.95 44.89 4.37
N TYR A 512 -1.73 45.20 3.10
CA TYR A 512 -0.45 45.71 2.63
C TYR A 512 -0.54 46.80 1.56
N THR A 513 0.54 47.56 1.45
CA THR A 513 0.75 48.53 0.37
C THR A 513 2.07 48.23 -0.33
N LEU A 514 2.08 48.30 -1.66
CA LEU A 514 3.32 48.22 -2.45
C LEU A 514 3.90 49.61 -2.62
N LYS A 515 5.09 49.84 -2.07
CA LYS A 515 5.85 51.05 -2.35
C LYS A 515 6.75 50.79 -3.56
N ALA A 516 6.32 51.26 -4.71
CA ALA A 516 7.11 51.27 -5.94
C ALA A 516 7.04 52.65 -6.61
N PRO A 517 8.12 53.15 -7.22
CA PRO A 517 8.10 54.41 -7.94
C PRO A 517 7.20 54.31 -9.18
N LYS A 518 6.50 55.40 -9.51
CA LYS A 518 5.65 55.46 -10.73
C LYS A 518 6.44 55.35 -12.04
N LYS A 519 7.75 55.60 -11.98
CA LYS A 519 8.67 55.50 -13.11
C LYS A 519 9.92 54.77 -12.67
N TRP A 520 10.43 53.90 -13.53
CA TRP A 520 11.69 53.19 -13.35
C TRP A 520 12.51 53.30 -14.64
N ASN A 521 13.82 53.55 -14.53
CA ASN A 521 14.68 53.80 -15.69
C ASN A 521 15.10 52.52 -16.44
N ALA A 522 14.63 51.35 -15.99
CA ALA A 522 14.88 50.04 -16.56
C ALA A 522 16.36 49.59 -16.62
N ARG A 523 17.28 50.34 -15.99
CA ARG A 523 18.72 50.04 -15.95
C ARG A 523 19.24 49.77 -14.56
N ASP A 524 18.79 50.56 -13.58
CA ASP A 524 19.19 50.39 -12.19
C ASP A 524 18.30 49.34 -11.53
N GLU A 525 18.85 48.53 -10.62
CA GLU A 525 18.04 47.56 -9.89
C GLU A 525 17.00 48.28 -9.02
N LEU A 526 15.77 47.76 -9.01
CA LEU A 526 14.69 48.26 -8.17
C LEU A 526 14.14 47.13 -7.30
N ALA A 527 14.36 47.25 -5.99
CA ALA A 527 13.76 46.37 -4.99
C ALA A 527 12.38 46.89 -4.57
N ILE A 528 11.39 46.01 -4.55
CA ILE A 528 10.02 46.31 -4.17
C ILE A 528 9.62 45.34 -3.06
N SER A 529 9.19 45.90 -1.94
CA SER A 529 8.68 45.14 -0.79
C SER A 529 7.35 45.72 -0.33
N PRO A 530 6.41 44.87 0.12
CA PRO A 530 5.17 45.34 0.70
C PRO A 530 5.42 45.89 2.11
N LEU A 531 4.72 46.96 2.46
CA LEU A 531 4.53 47.36 3.84
C LEU A 531 3.22 46.74 4.33
N ILE A 532 3.32 45.76 5.22
CA ILE A 532 2.17 45.03 5.78
C ILE A 532 1.77 45.70 7.10
N SER A 533 0.62 46.36 7.12
CA SER A 533 0.20 47.22 8.24
C SER A 533 -0.26 46.43 9.47
N ASN A 534 -0.79 45.22 9.29
CA ASN A 534 -1.29 44.36 10.36
C ASN A 534 -0.38 43.16 10.68
N LEU A 535 0.89 43.20 10.27
CA LEU A 535 1.83 42.09 10.49
C LEU A 535 2.00 41.75 11.97
N ALA A 536 2.07 42.77 12.84
CA ALA A 536 2.21 42.56 14.28
C ALA A 536 1.00 41.87 14.91
N GLU A 537 -0.22 42.22 14.46
CA GLU A 537 -1.44 41.56 14.92
C GLU A 537 -1.46 40.09 14.49
N MET A 538 -1.18 39.81 13.21
CA MET A 538 -1.10 38.42 12.71
C MET A 538 -0.01 37.63 13.43
N SER A 539 1.17 38.21 13.65
CA SER A 539 2.29 37.57 14.36
C SER A 539 1.91 37.21 15.80
N SER A 540 1.17 38.07 16.50
CA SER A 540 0.71 37.79 17.87
C SER A 540 -0.26 36.60 17.96
N LYS A 541 -0.89 36.24 16.83
CA LYS A 541 -1.80 35.10 16.70
C LYS A 541 -1.15 33.90 15.97
N GLY A 542 0.18 33.89 15.85
CA GLY A 542 0.92 32.78 15.23
C GLY A 542 0.89 32.75 13.70
N ALA A 543 0.56 33.87 13.05
CA ALA A 543 0.40 33.98 11.60
C ALA A 543 1.34 35.04 10.97
N GLY A 544 2.55 35.20 11.54
CA GLY A 544 3.53 36.17 11.08
C GLY A 544 4.25 35.77 9.78
N ASP A 545 4.29 34.47 9.49
CA ASP A 545 4.88 33.94 8.27
C ASP A 545 3.88 34.04 7.12
N LEU A 546 4.26 34.78 6.07
CA LEU A 546 3.40 35.07 4.93
C LEU A 546 3.94 34.43 3.65
N ASN A 547 3.01 34.03 2.80
CA ASN A 547 3.29 33.55 1.46
C ASN A 547 3.24 34.71 0.47
N TYR A 548 4.29 34.87 -0.33
CA TYR A 548 4.42 35.96 -1.31
C TYR A 548 4.41 35.40 -2.73
N SER A 549 3.43 35.79 -3.54
CA SER A 549 3.37 35.43 -4.95
C SER A 549 3.40 36.67 -5.83
N TRP A 550 4.51 36.85 -6.56
CA TRP A 550 4.72 37.99 -7.43
C TRP A 550 4.43 37.65 -8.89
N LYS A 551 3.71 38.54 -9.57
CA LYS A 551 3.52 38.51 -11.02
C LYS A 551 3.96 39.82 -11.64
N VAL A 552 4.87 39.73 -12.60
CA VAL A 552 5.35 40.84 -13.41
C VAL A 552 4.81 40.67 -14.82
N SER A 553 4.15 41.70 -15.36
CA SER A 553 3.55 41.65 -16.69
C SER A 553 3.63 43.00 -17.41
N GLY A 554 3.39 43.00 -18.73
CA GLY A 554 3.61 44.15 -19.59
C GLY A 554 4.97 44.03 -20.27
N MET A 555 5.86 44.99 -20.07
CA MET A 555 7.20 44.99 -20.63
C MET A 555 8.10 43.84 -20.13
N ALA A 556 8.85 43.24 -21.06
CA ALA A 556 9.78 42.14 -20.78
C ALA A 556 10.87 42.60 -19.79
N THR A 557 10.90 41.97 -18.61
CA THR A 557 11.71 42.40 -17.47
C THR A 557 12.40 41.22 -16.80
N ILE A 558 13.72 41.29 -16.70
CA ILE A 558 14.52 40.36 -15.90
C ILE A 558 14.29 40.72 -14.43
N ASN A 559 13.82 39.75 -13.67
CA ASN A 559 13.49 39.92 -12.25
C ASN A 559 13.89 38.69 -11.44
N GLU A 560 14.02 38.89 -10.14
CA GLU A 560 14.30 37.87 -9.15
C GLU A 560 13.28 38.00 -8.01
N VAL A 561 12.65 36.88 -7.65
CA VAL A 561 11.66 36.81 -6.56
C VAL A 561 12.35 36.24 -5.33
N GLY A 562 12.29 36.97 -4.21
CA GLY A 562 12.76 36.51 -2.91
C GLY A 562 11.65 36.60 -1.86
N THR A 563 11.91 36.08 -0.67
CA THR A 563 10.98 36.16 0.47
C THR A 563 10.71 37.62 0.82
N GLY A 564 9.45 38.06 0.70
CA GLY A 564 9.04 39.43 1.02
C GLY A 564 9.55 40.53 0.07
N LYS A 565 10.20 40.18 -1.06
CA LYS A 565 10.72 41.18 -1.99
C LYS A 565 10.75 40.71 -3.45
N LEU A 566 10.53 41.64 -4.36
CA LEU A 566 10.77 41.50 -5.80
C LEU A 566 11.93 42.41 -6.19
N ILE A 567 12.92 41.89 -6.90
CA ILE A 567 14.02 42.68 -7.46
C ILE A 567 13.85 42.73 -8.98
N LEU A 568 13.62 43.91 -9.52
CA LEU A 568 13.66 44.16 -10.96
C LEU A 568 15.10 44.51 -11.33
N LYS A 569 15.73 43.72 -12.19
CA LYS A 569 17.14 43.92 -12.58
C LYS A 569 17.28 44.80 -13.81
N ARG A 570 16.50 44.48 -14.86
CA ARG A 570 16.60 45.17 -16.15
C ARG A 570 15.35 44.96 -16.99
N ALA A 571 14.91 45.98 -17.69
CA ALA A 571 13.90 45.82 -18.74
C ALA A 571 14.51 45.88 -20.13
N GLN A 572 13.91 45.15 -21.06
CA GLN A 572 14.41 45.02 -22.42
C GLN A 572 13.86 46.11 -23.36
N ASN A 573 12.73 46.73 -23.00
CA ASN A 573 12.04 47.75 -23.80
C ASN A 573 11.44 48.85 -22.89
N SER A 574 10.94 49.93 -23.49
CA SER A 574 10.12 50.95 -22.81
C SER A 574 8.64 50.60 -22.88
N GLY A 575 7.87 50.90 -21.84
CA GLY A 575 6.42 50.70 -21.82
C GLY A 575 5.86 50.63 -20.41
N ASP A 576 4.64 50.11 -20.29
CA ASP A 576 4.00 49.91 -19.00
C ASP A 576 4.45 48.59 -18.37
N LEU A 577 4.79 48.65 -17.08
CA LEU A 577 5.08 47.51 -16.23
C LEU A 577 4.00 47.41 -15.16
N THR A 578 3.35 46.25 -15.07
CA THR A 578 2.40 45.95 -14.01
C THR A 578 3.00 44.91 -13.08
N ILE A 579 2.97 45.21 -11.78
CA ILE A 579 3.45 44.33 -10.72
C ILE A 579 2.26 44.01 -9.82
N LYS A 580 1.98 42.73 -9.67
CA LYS A 580 0.95 42.23 -8.76
C LYS A 580 1.62 41.39 -7.69
N LEU A 581 1.31 41.67 -6.44
CA LEU A 581 1.58 40.78 -5.32
C LEU A 581 0.26 40.12 -4.90
N THR A 582 0.30 38.83 -4.62
CA THR A 582 -0.70 38.15 -3.80
C THR A 582 -0.01 37.74 -2.50
N LEU A 583 -0.65 38.04 -1.39
CA LEU A 583 -0.19 37.79 -0.04
C LEU A 583 -1.25 36.98 0.68
N ASP A 584 -0.86 35.90 1.32
CA ASP A 584 -1.72 35.13 2.21
C ASP A 584 -0.95 34.71 3.46
N ASN A 585 -1.68 34.41 4.52
CA ASN A 585 -1.15 33.98 5.81
C ASN A 585 -1.45 32.49 6.09
N GLY A 586 -1.69 31.69 5.03
CA GLY A 586 -1.98 30.26 5.13
C GLY A 586 -3.45 29.88 5.37
N GLY A 587 -4.39 30.84 5.41
CA GLY A 587 -5.83 30.55 5.48
C GLY A 587 -6.35 29.82 4.24
N ALA A 588 -6.96 28.64 4.41
CA ALA A 588 -7.63 27.95 3.32
C ALA A 588 -8.93 28.69 2.94
N THR A 589 -9.12 28.96 1.64
CA THR A 589 -10.27 29.69 1.08
C THR A 589 -11.57 28.89 1.03
#